data_AF-A0A1X3H0Y8-F1
#
_entry.id   AF-A0A1X3H0Y8-F1
#
_cell.length_a   1.000
_cell.length_b   1.000
_cell.length_c   1.000
_cell.angle_alpha   90.00
_cell.angle_beta   90.00
_cell.angle_gamma   90.00
#
_symmetry.space_group_name_H-M   'P 1'
#
loop_
_entity.id
_entity.type
_entity.pdbx_description
1 polymer ?
#
loop_
_entity_poly.entity_id
_entity_poly.type
_entity_poly.pdbx_seq_one_letter_code
_entity_poly.pdbx_strand_id
1 'polypeptide(L)'
;MFHKTGPGKVDVDLDVSGVGVLHARLWNFDFDDFAGYQFRGLKTEHFEFLKNKVVPLVEHDAGQIWMTGSASRIGTADWNMTTSANRVITVARSLSEMGIRPEQMQTHAIGNTQTANHRLDEDNDRSVVLWVLPKVFFEPIIKPDLPRPVPPKPKVSRNFKIAMLLEVDGSISFAARAAIKRIVKGRAGAGIAFASALFSIWDTENNLKCTYVYAAVGLGFGLTLPKTGGRSGTLHGPWNSFTTEKPISCSQFGKSMRFTTIGIGDLSKNWILLETPRGVKDVYLSISTGTTIGGGASTYPAHLSAFVPLERPKPFGGP
;
A
#
# COMPACT_ATOMS: atom_id res chain seq x y z
N MET A 1 29.95 16.74 -25.09
CA MET A 1 29.28 17.32 -26.28
C MET A 1 27.84 16.88 -26.13
N PHE A 2 26.86 17.75 -25.92
CA PHE A 2 25.52 17.32 -25.49
C PHE A 2 24.94 16.27 -26.44
N HIS A 3 24.68 15.06 -25.93
CA HIS A 3 24.18 13.96 -26.73
C HIS A 3 22.67 13.78 -26.49
N LYS A 4 21.86 14.29 -27.44
CA LYS A 4 20.41 14.04 -27.48
C LYS A 4 20.16 12.57 -27.80
N THR A 5 19.26 11.92 -27.07
CA THR A 5 18.89 10.51 -27.25
C THR A 5 17.55 10.31 -27.97
N GLY A 6 16.94 11.41 -28.41
CA GLY A 6 15.65 11.42 -29.13
C GLY A 6 14.45 11.67 -28.21
N PRO A 7 13.22 11.26 -28.61
CA PRO A 7 12.01 11.45 -27.81
C PRO A 7 12.01 10.61 -26.53
N GLY A 8 11.30 11.08 -25.52
CA GLY A 8 11.12 10.36 -24.26
C GLY A 8 10.26 9.11 -24.48
N LYS A 9 10.56 8.05 -23.74
CA LYS A 9 9.81 6.80 -23.83
C LYS A 9 9.24 6.41 -22.48
N VAL A 10 8.14 5.68 -22.51
CA VAL A 10 7.39 5.25 -21.33
C VAL A 10 7.02 3.78 -21.47
N ASP A 11 7.39 2.99 -20.47
CA ASP A 11 6.90 1.62 -20.33
C ASP A 11 5.96 1.57 -19.12
N VAL A 12 4.69 1.22 -19.36
CA VAL A 12 3.75 0.93 -18.27
C VAL A 12 3.75 -0.56 -18.03
N ASP A 13 4.00 -0.96 -16.78
CA ASP A 13 3.88 -2.34 -16.38
C ASP A 13 2.40 -2.68 -16.18
N LEU A 14 1.77 -3.19 -17.23
CA LEU A 14 0.34 -3.54 -17.23
C LEU A 14 0.02 -4.76 -16.36
N ASP A 15 1.02 -5.57 -15.99
CA ASP A 15 0.83 -6.69 -15.06
C ASP A 15 0.69 -6.17 -13.62
N VAL A 16 1.11 -4.92 -13.35
CA VAL A 16 1.15 -4.29 -12.03
C VAL A 16 0.22 -3.08 -11.91
N SER A 17 -0.01 -2.36 -13.01
CA SER A 17 -0.86 -1.16 -13.04
C SER A 17 -2.35 -1.54 -13.06
N GLY A 18 -3.18 -0.85 -12.28
CA GLY A 18 -4.60 -1.16 -12.10
C GLY A 18 -5.40 0.02 -11.55
N VAL A 19 -6.58 -0.26 -10.97
CA VAL A 19 -7.46 0.80 -10.43
C VAL A 19 -6.75 1.51 -9.28
N GLY A 20 -6.36 2.78 -9.49
CA GLY A 20 -5.70 3.62 -8.49
C GLY A 20 -4.20 3.35 -8.27
N VAL A 21 -3.61 2.39 -9.00
CA VAL A 21 -2.18 2.02 -8.88
C VAL A 21 -1.51 2.07 -10.24
N LEU A 22 -0.33 2.69 -10.32
CA LEU A 22 0.45 2.77 -11.54
C LEU A 22 1.91 2.40 -11.27
N HIS A 23 2.46 1.49 -12.07
CA HIS A 23 3.89 1.22 -12.14
C HIS A 23 4.37 1.52 -13.56
N ALA A 24 5.26 2.51 -13.69
CA ALA A 24 5.72 2.96 -14.99
C ALA A 24 7.20 3.35 -14.95
N ARG A 25 7.89 3.16 -16.07
CA ARG A 25 9.26 3.61 -16.29
C ARG A 25 9.26 4.71 -17.34
N LEU A 26 9.76 5.88 -16.96
CA LEU A 26 10.16 6.91 -17.91
C LEU A 26 11.62 6.64 -18.27
N TRP A 27 11.92 6.50 -19.55
CA TRP A 27 13.28 6.19 -20.00
C TRP A 27 13.65 6.94 -21.28
N ASN A 28 14.87 6.68 -21.74
CA ASN A 28 15.51 7.41 -22.83
C ASN A 28 15.79 8.87 -22.49
N PHE A 29 16.28 9.14 -21.28
CA PHE A 29 16.78 10.49 -20.93
C PHE A 29 18.02 10.82 -21.78
N ASP A 30 18.25 12.12 -22.00
CA ASP A 30 19.45 12.61 -22.68
C ASP A 30 20.70 12.31 -21.84
N PHE A 31 21.87 12.32 -22.46
CA PHE A 31 23.11 12.25 -21.70
C PHE A 31 23.41 13.60 -21.04
N ASP A 32 23.76 13.54 -19.76
CA ASP A 32 24.14 14.69 -18.95
C ASP A 32 25.65 14.89 -18.98
N ASP A 33 26.30 14.75 -20.13
CA ASP A 33 27.76 14.61 -20.29
C ASP A 33 28.58 15.91 -20.17
N PHE A 34 28.02 16.97 -19.56
CA PHE A 34 28.69 18.26 -19.39
C PHE A 34 28.65 18.79 -17.96
N ALA A 35 29.83 19.13 -17.44
CA ALA A 35 30.05 19.73 -16.12
C ALA A 35 29.44 21.14 -15.92
N GLY A 36 28.88 21.77 -16.97
CA GLY A 36 28.37 23.15 -16.92
C GLY A 36 26.85 23.33 -16.99
N TYR A 37 26.09 22.30 -17.39
CA TYR A 37 24.63 22.39 -17.54
C TYR A 37 23.97 21.07 -17.14
N GLN A 38 23.84 20.85 -15.84
CA GLN A 38 23.24 19.64 -15.25
C GLN A 38 21.70 19.61 -15.31
N PHE A 39 21.06 20.61 -15.92
CA PHE A 39 19.61 20.75 -15.89
C PHE A 39 19.03 20.86 -17.30
N ARG A 40 18.53 19.73 -17.80
CA ARG A 40 17.61 19.68 -18.95
C ARG A 40 16.19 19.49 -18.42
N GLY A 41 15.23 20.14 -19.08
CA GLY A 41 13.81 19.94 -18.79
C GLY A 41 13.38 18.51 -19.08
N LEU A 42 12.28 18.09 -18.45
CA LEU A 42 11.64 16.82 -18.73
C LEU A 42 11.21 16.76 -20.21
N LYS A 43 11.37 15.60 -20.87
CA LYS A 43 10.95 15.44 -22.27
C LYS A 43 9.43 15.53 -22.39
N THR A 44 8.94 16.01 -23.53
CA THR A 44 7.50 16.22 -23.78
C THR A 44 6.68 14.96 -23.56
N GLU A 45 7.16 13.79 -24.01
CA GLU A 45 6.45 12.53 -23.88
C GLU A 45 6.31 12.09 -22.41
N HIS A 46 7.35 12.34 -21.61
CA HIS A 46 7.32 12.10 -20.17
C HIS A 46 6.35 13.06 -19.49
N PHE A 47 6.41 14.36 -19.83
CA PHE A 47 5.51 15.38 -19.29
C PHE A 47 4.04 15.04 -19.57
N GLU A 48 3.71 14.72 -20.83
CA GLU A 48 2.36 14.33 -21.23
C GLU A 48 1.90 13.06 -20.53
N PHE A 49 2.78 12.08 -20.33
CA PHE A 49 2.43 10.88 -19.56
C PHE A 49 2.12 11.21 -18.09
N LEU A 50 2.98 11.99 -17.43
CA LEU A 50 2.76 12.39 -16.04
C LEU A 50 1.42 13.13 -15.91
N LYS A 51 1.18 14.11 -16.77
CA LYS A 51 -0.06 14.90 -16.79
C LYS A 51 -1.31 14.04 -17.01
N ASN A 52 -1.28 13.12 -17.98
CA ASN A 52 -2.48 12.40 -18.40
C ASN A 52 -2.73 11.10 -17.63
N LYS A 53 -1.71 10.54 -16.95
CA LYS A 53 -1.79 9.22 -16.29
C LYS A 53 -1.40 9.21 -14.83
N VAL A 54 -0.48 10.07 -14.39
CA VAL A 54 -0.02 10.12 -13.00
C VAL A 54 -0.85 11.12 -12.20
N VAL A 55 -0.95 12.36 -12.67
CA VAL A 55 -1.64 13.45 -11.97
C VAL A 55 -3.08 13.08 -11.57
N PRO A 56 -3.92 12.50 -12.45
CA PRO A 56 -5.28 12.12 -12.07
C PRO A 56 -5.40 11.09 -10.94
N LEU A 57 -4.32 10.34 -10.65
CA LEU A 57 -4.29 9.33 -9.58
C LEU A 57 -3.90 9.93 -8.21
N VAL A 58 -3.35 11.14 -8.19
CA VAL A 58 -2.81 11.78 -6.98
C VAL A 58 -3.36 13.18 -6.72
N GLU A 59 -4.16 13.71 -7.65
CA GLU A 59 -4.93 14.94 -7.46
C GLU A 59 -5.77 14.87 -6.18
N HIS A 60 -5.99 16.04 -5.57
CA HIS A 60 -6.71 16.16 -4.30
C HIS A 60 -6.13 15.31 -3.16
N ASP A 61 -4.80 15.06 -3.17
CA ASP A 61 -4.11 14.24 -2.17
C ASP A 61 -4.54 12.76 -2.18
N ALA A 62 -5.12 12.26 -3.28
CA ALA A 62 -5.66 10.91 -3.37
C ALA A 62 -4.61 9.80 -3.38
N GLY A 63 -3.32 10.13 -3.54
CA GLY A 63 -2.25 9.15 -3.66
C GLY A 63 -0.86 9.68 -3.31
N GLN A 64 0.09 8.75 -3.21
CA GLN A 64 1.52 8.98 -3.06
C GLN A 64 2.29 8.41 -4.25
N ILE A 65 3.43 9.03 -4.55
CA ILE A 65 4.32 8.69 -5.66
C ILE A 65 5.69 8.33 -5.09
N TRP A 66 6.19 7.13 -5.40
CA TRP A 66 7.57 6.74 -5.11
C TRP A 66 8.35 6.67 -6.41
N MET A 67 9.51 7.31 -6.44
CA MET A 67 10.34 7.44 -7.62
C MET A 67 11.74 6.94 -7.36
N THR A 68 12.25 6.11 -8.28
CA THR A 68 13.63 5.63 -8.25
C THR A 68 14.32 5.96 -9.56
N GLY A 69 15.39 6.75 -9.48
CA GLY A 69 16.22 7.11 -10.62
C GLY A 69 17.39 6.16 -10.80
N SER A 70 17.67 5.81 -12.06
CA SER A 70 18.81 4.99 -12.44
C SER A 70 19.67 5.67 -13.52
N ALA A 71 20.91 5.22 -13.62
CA ALA A 71 21.85 5.59 -14.66
C ALA A 71 22.43 4.34 -15.35
N SER A 72 22.80 4.53 -16.62
CA SER A 72 23.60 3.57 -17.39
C SER A 72 24.96 3.34 -16.74
N ARG A 73 25.69 2.32 -17.20
CA ARG A 73 27.01 2.01 -16.66
C ARG A 73 28.11 2.98 -17.11
N ILE A 74 27.86 3.84 -18.11
CA ILE A 74 28.80 4.88 -18.54
C ILE A 74 29.01 5.92 -17.42
N GLY A 75 30.27 6.17 -17.05
CA GLY A 75 30.65 7.17 -16.05
C GLY A 75 31.12 6.56 -14.73
N THR A 76 31.57 7.41 -13.81
CA THR A 76 31.96 6.99 -12.45
C THR A 76 30.72 6.74 -11.59
N ALA A 77 30.88 5.99 -10.49
CA ALA A 77 29.77 5.72 -9.56
C ALA A 77 29.15 7.02 -9.01
N ASP A 78 29.99 8.00 -8.60
CA ASP A 78 29.54 9.29 -8.09
C ASP A 78 28.78 10.11 -9.14
N TRP A 79 29.25 10.05 -10.39
CA TRP A 79 28.59 10.69 -11.52
C TRP A 79 27.22 10.07 -11.81
N ASN A 80 27.15 8.75 -11.78
CA ASN A 80 25.91 7.99 -11.97
C ASN A 80 24.92 8.26 -10.84
N MET A 81 25.38 8.36 -9.60
CA MET A 81 24.55 8.75 -8.47
C MET A 81 23.95 10.15 -8.70
N THR A 82 24.80 11.13 -9.05
CA THR A 82 24.39 12.51 -9.31
C THR A 82 23.37 12.60 -10.46
N THR A 83 23.64 11.94 -11.58
CA THR A 83 22.73 11.95 -12.74
C THR A 83 21.40 11.25 -12.45
N SER A 84 21.42 10.13 -11.72
CA SER A 84 20.19 9.45 -11.30
C SER A 84 19.33 10.31 -10.36
N ALA A 85 19.95 11.07 -9.45
CA ALA A 85 19.26 12.02 -8.58
C ALA A 85 18.67 13.20 -9.38
N ASN A 86 19.43 13.77 -10.31
CA ASN A 86 18.97 14.89 -11.13
C ASN A 86 17.75 14.52 -11.99
N ARG A 87 17.70 13.29 -12.53
CA ARG A 87 16.53 12.81 -13.28
C ARG A 87 15.28 12.74 -12.41
N VAL A 88 15.40 12.18 -11.21
CA VAL A 88 14.27 12.08 -10.27
C VAL A 88 13.80 13.46 -9.83
N ILE A 89 14.73 14.37 -9.51
CA ILE A 89 14.42 15.77 -9.17
C ILE A 89 13.71 16.46 -10.34
N THR A 90 14.11 16.19 -11.58
CA THR A 90 13.48 16.78 -12.76
C THR A 90 12.04 16.31 -12.93
N VAL A 91 11.77 15.01 -12.71
CA VAL A 91 10.42 14.44 -12.72
C VAL A 91 9.58 15.01 -11.56
N ALA A 92 10.12 15.01 -10.34
CA ALA A 92 9.46 15.54 -9.16
C ALA A 92 9.11 17.03 -9.30
N ARG A 93 10.04 17.84 -9.83
CA ARG A 93 9.79 19.26 -10.12
C ARG A 93 8.66 19.43 -11.13
N SER A 94 8.64 18.62 -12.19
CA SER A 94 7.56 18.68 -13.20
C SER A 94 6.20 18.33 -12.59
N LEU A 95 6.14 17.34 -11.68
CA LEU A 95 4.92 17.01 -10.93
C LEU A 95 4.52 18.14 -9.97
N SER A 96 5.48 18.80 -9.31
CA SER A 96 5.21 19.98 -8.49
C SER A 96 4.64 21.14 -9.29
N GLU A 97 5.17 21.39 -10.49
CA GLU A 97 4.64 22.40 -11.43
C GLU A 97 3.22 22.07 -11.89
N MET A 98 2.83 20.79 -11.90
CA MET A 98 1.45 20.32 -12.14
C MET A 98 0.56 20.36 -10.89
N GLY A 99 1.05 20.86 -9.75
CA GLY A 99 0.28 21.02 -8.51
C GLY A 99 0.37 19.87 -7.52
N ILE A 100 1.23 18.87 -7.75
CA ILE A 100 1.44 17.76 -6.80
C ILE A 100 2.37 18.22 -5.68
N ARG A 101 1.97 17.99 -4.43
CA ARG A 101 2.73 18.51 -3.29
C ARG A 101 3.96 17.64 -2.99
N PRO A 102 5.10 18.22 -2.58
CA PRO A 102 6.32 17.47 -2.27
C PRO A 102 6.12 16.31 -1.29
N GLU A 103 5.25 16.47 -0.29
CA GLU A 103 4.93 15.43 0.71
C GLU A 103 4.22 14.20 0.13
N GLN A 104 3.66 14.30 -1.08
CA GLN A 104 3.11 13.15 -1.80
C GLN A 104 4.20 12.37 -2.54
N MET A 105 5.44 12.86 -2.59
CA MET A 105 6.52 12.29 -3.39
C MET A 105 7.68 11.79 -2.53
N GLN A 106 8.13 10.57 -2.80
CA GLN A 106 9.35 10.00 -2.23
C GLN A 106 10.35 9.73 -3.35
N THR A 107 11.53 10.33 -3.26
CA THR A 107 12.55 10.28 -4.32
C THR A 107 13.79 9.51 -3.86
N HIS A 108 14.22 8.53 -4.65
CA HIS A 108 15.43 7.75 -4.41
C HIS A 108 16.31 7.71 -5.65
N ALA A 109 17.63 7.74 -5.46
CA ALA A 109 18.63 7.66 -6.51
C ALA A 109 19.55 6.48 -6.23
N ILE A 110 19.86 5.67 -7.25
CA ILE A 110 20.63 4.43 -7.07
C ILE A 110 21.84 4.33 -8.02
N GLY A 111 22.14 5.39 -8.77
CA GLY A 111 23.20 5.36 -9.78
C GLY A 111 23.04 4.20 -10.76
N ASN A 112 24.12 3.42 -10.93
CA ASN A 112 24.18 2.24 -11.81
C ASN A 112 24.07 0.91 -11.04
N THR A 113 23.58 0.91 -9.80
CA THR A 113 23.51 -0.32 -8.98
C THR A 113 22.59 -1.39 -9.59
N GLN A 114 21.49 -1.00 -10.25
CA GLN A 114 20.57 -1.95 -10.90
C GLN A 114 21.06 -2.48 -12.26
N THR A 115 22.16 -1.94 -12.79
CA THR A 115 22.55 -2.11 -14.20
C THR A 115 23.83 -2.93 -14.35
N ALA A 116 24.26 -3.62 -13.29
CA ALA A 116 25.53 -4.36 -13.22
C ALA A 116 25.73 -5.40 -14.35
N ASN A 117 24.65 -5.98 -14.89
CA ASN A 117 24.69 -7.00 -15.95
C ASN A 117 24.23 -6.49 -17.32
N HIS A 118 23.91 -5.21 -17.46
CA HIS A 118 23.42 -4.63 -18.72
C HIS A 118 24.57 -4.19 -19.62
N ARG A 119 24.24 -3.86 -20.89
CA ARG A 119 25.22 -3.25 -21.80
C ARG A 119 25.67 -1.90 -21.24
N LEU A 120 26.87 -1.46 -21.63
CA LEU A 120 27.43 -0.21 -21.11
C LEU A 120 26.48 0.99 -21.32
N ASP A 121 25.81 1.01 -22.47
CA ASP A 121 24.91 2.08 -22.90
C ASP A 121 23.49 1.56 -23.19
N GLU A 122 22.85 0.94 -22.21
CA GLU A 122 21.46 0.51 -22.33
C GLU A 122 20.53 1.72 -22.12
N ASP A 123 19.75 2.10 -23.13
CA ASP A 123 18.87 3.28 -23.05
C ASP A 123 17.85 3.20 -21.90
N ASN A 124 17.41 1.98 -21.57
CA ASN A 124 16.46 1.68 -20.50
C ASN A 124 17.02 1.93 -19.10
N ASP A 125 18.35 2.01 -18.96
CA ASP A 125 19.02 2.24 -17.70
C ASP A 125 19.05 3.72 -17.32
N ARG A 126 18.93 4.60 -18.31
CA ARG A 126 18.76 6.03 -18.13
C ARG A 126 17.27 6.29 -17.88
N SER A 127 16.82 6.06 -16.64
CA SER A 127 15.38 6.00 -16.35
C SER A 127 14.99 6.55 -14.98
N VAL A 128 13.68 6.80 -14.84
CA VAL A 128 12.98 7.00 -13.57
C VAL A 128 11.81 6.02 -13.53
N VAL A 129 11.80 5.14 -12.55
CA VAL A 129 10.68 4.25 -12.26
C VAL A 129 9.76 4.92 -11.24
N LEU A 130 8.47 4.98 -11.54
CA LEU A 130 7.43 5.53 -10.68
C LEU A 130 6.48 4.43 -10.20
N TRP A 131 6.16 4.51 -8.92
CA TRP A 131 5.04 3.85 -8.28
C TRP A 131 4.05 4.90 -7.83
N VAL A 132 2.80 4.80 -8.27
CA VAL A 132 1.69 5.62 -7.75
C VAL A 132 0.77 4.70 -6.96
N LEU A 133 0.53 5.05 -5.70
CA LEU A 133 -0.25 4.26 -4.75
C LEU A 133 -1.36 5.15 -4.16
N PRO A 134 -2.58 4.63 -3.95
CA PRO A 134 -3.66 5.39 -3.36
C PRO A 134 -3.36 5.70 -1.89
N LYS A 135 -3.74 6.88 -1.43
CA LYS A 135 -3.63 7.30 -0.03
C LYS A 135 -4.86 6.79 0.70
N VAL A 136 -4.64 5.88 1.64
CA VAL A 136 -5.71 5.29 2.44
C VAL A 136 -6.11 6.29 3.52
N PHE A 137 -7.19 7.03 3.29
CA PHE A 137 -7.81 7.90 4.28
C PHE A 137 -9.08 7.26 4.85
N PHE A 138 -9.15 7.21 6.17
CA PHE A 138 -10.43 7.12 6.86
C PHE A 138 -10.71 8.48 7.47
N GLU A 139 -11.70 9.19 6.95
CA GLU A 139 -12.26 10.31 7.68
C GLU A 139 -12.92 9.77 8.95
N PRO A 140 -12.48 10.17 10.15
CA PRO A 140 -13.25 9.88 11.35
C PRO A 140 -14.61 10.57 11.23
N ILE A 141 -15.69 9.91 11.62
CA ILE A 141 -17.03 10.53 11.69
C ILE A 141 -16.99 11.65 12.74
N ILE A 142 -16.63 12.87 12.33
CA ILE A 142 -16.79 14.07 13.12
C ILE A 142 -18.08 14.72 12.64
N LYS A 143 -19.19 14.47 13.36
CA LYS A 143 -20.41 15.27 13.17
C LYS A 143 -20.15 16.68 13.70
N PRO A 144 -20.36 17.75 12.90
CA PRO A 144 -20.17 19.11 13.39
C PRO A 144 -21.31 19.54 14.33
N ASP A 145 -20.90 20.22 15.40
CA ASP A 145 -21.63 21.24 16.18
C ASP A 145 -23.07 20.97 16.64
N LEU A 146 -23.23 19.97 17.51
CA LEU A 146 -24.24 20.04 18.56
C LEU A 146 -23.54 20.36 19.90
N PRO A 147 -24.13 21.17 20.80
CA PRO A 147 -23.55 21.47 22.11
C PRO A 147 -23.17 20.14 22.78
N ARG A 148 -21.86 19.91 22.95
CA ARG A 148 -21.32 18.62 23.37
C ARG A 148 -21.91 18.26 24.74
N PRO A 149 -22.83 17.28 24.83
CA PRO A 149 -23.07 16.65 26.11
C PRO A 149 -21.72 16.07 26.51
N VAL A 150 -21.23 16.38 27.72
CA VAL A 150 -20.01 15.74 28.24
C VAL A 150 -20.22 14.24 28.09
N PRO A 151 -19.50 13.55 27.19
CA PRO A 151 -19.75 12.15 26.96
C PRO A 151 -19.53 11.45 28.31
N PRO A 152 -20.48 10.61 28.76
CA PRO A 152 -20.23 9.79 29.94
C PRO A 152 -18.90 9.06 29.73
N LYS A 153 -18.09 8.96 30.78
CA LYS A 153 -16.80 8.26 30.72
C LYS A 153 -17.02 6.91 30.03
N PRO A 154 -16.24 6.56 28.98
CA PRO A 154 -16.40 5.30 28.29
C PRO A 154 -16.35 4.17 29.32
N LYS A 155 -17.26 3.21 29.21
CA LYS A 155 -17.13 1.98 29.99
C LYS A 155 -15.85 1.27 29.53
N VAL A 156 -15.09 0.75 30.48
CA VAL A 156 -13.80 0.10 30.23
C VAL A 156 -13.84 -1.31 30.75
N SER A 157 -13.16 -2.20 30.04
CA SER A 157 -13.11 -3.63 30.35
C SER A 157 -11.78 -4.24 29.95
N ARG A 158 -11.56 -5.46 30.40
CA ARG A 158 -10.37 -6.26 30.02
C ARG A 158 -10.73 -7.39 29.08
N ASN A 159 -11.97 -7.86 29.10
CA ASN A 159 -12.42 -9.02 28.33
C ASN A 159 -13.17 -8.60 27.08
N PHE A 160 -12.64 -9.01 25.92
CA PHE A 160 -13.20 -8.67 24.62
C PHE A 160 -13.31 -9.89 23.72
N LYS A 161 -14.16 -9.79 22.70
CA LYS A 161 -14.14 -10.67 21.53
C LYS A 161 -13.98 -9.85 20.26
N ILE A 162 -13.31 -10.39 19.26
CA ILE A 162 -13.20 -9.79 17.92
C ILE A 162 -13.69 -10.76 16.85
N ALA A 163 -14.46 -10.25 15.90
CA ALA A 163 -14.88 -10.97 14.71
C ALA A 163 -14.58 -10.13 13.47
N MET A 164 -14.11 -10.77 12.40
CA MET A 164 -14.05 -10.18 11.07
C MET A 164 -15.42 -10.36 10.42
N LEU A 165 -16.08 -9.26 10.07
CA LEU A 165 -17.40 -9.26 9.44
C LEU A 165 -17.33 -9.55 7.94
N LEU A 166 -16.36 -8.92 7.29
CA LEU A 166 -16.11 -9.03 5.87
C LEU A 166 -14.69 -8.57 5.59
N GLU A 167 -14.01 -9.25 4.67
CA GLU A 167 -12.77 -8.80 4.05
C GLU A 167 -12.89 -8.90 2.54
N VAL A 168 -12.42 -7.85 1.86
CA VAL A 168 -12.13 -7.86 0.43
C VAL A 168 -10.62 -7.67 0.27
N ASP A 169 -9.98 -8.65 -0.36
CA ASP A 169 -8.55 -8.64 -0.66
C ASP A 169 -8.35 -8.54 -2.18
N GLY A 170 -7.54 -7.57 -2.59
CA GLY A 170 -7.03 -7.44 -3.94
C GLY A 170 -5.52 -7.57 -3.94
N SER A 171 -4.99 -8.55 -4.68
CA SER A 171 -3.54 -8.70 -4.84
C SER A 171 -3.10 -8.32 -6.26
N ILE A 172 -2.03 -7.53 -6.33
CA ILE A 172 -1.27 -7.26 -7.54
C ILE A 172 -0.07 -8.21 -7.51
N SER A 173 -0.19 -9.33 -8.24
CA SER A 173 0.84 -10.35 -8.27
C SER A 173 1.90 -10.02 -9.32
N PHE A 174 3.16 -9.87 -8.90
CA PHE A 174 4.28 -9.97 -9.84
C PHE A 174 4.37 -11.43 -10.28
N ALA A 175 4.23 -11.67 -11.57
CA ALA A 175 4.19 -13.04 -12.07
C ALA A 175 5.57 -13.70 -11.89
N ALA A 176 5.71 -14.56 -10.88
CA ALA A 176 6.85 -15.49 -10.75
C ALA A 176 6.69 -16.60 -11.80
N ARG A 177 6.79 -16.24 -13.09
CA ARG A 177 6.39 -17.08 -14.24
C ARG A 177 7.24 -18.34 -14.44
N ALA A 178 8.43 -18.44 -13.84
CA ALA A 178 9.36 -19.52 -14.18
C ALA A 178 9.21 -20.81 -13.33
N ALA A 179 8.95 -20.71 -12.02
CA ALA A 179 9.00 -21.89 -11.14
C ALA A 179 7.63 -22.55 -10.87
N ILE A 180 6.54 -21.78 -10.85
CA ILE A 180 5.25 -22.24 -10.31
C ILE A 180 4.33 -22.85 -11.38
N LYS A 181 4.59 -22.58 -12.67
CA LYS A 181 3.80 -23.06 -13.82
C LYS A 181 3.68 -24.58 -13.92
N ARG A 182 4.57 -25.33 -13.26
CA ARG A 182 4.59 -26.81 -13.26
C ARG A 182 3.66 -27.45 -12.21
N ILE A 183 3.19 -26.71 -11.20
CA ILE A 183 2.60 -27.33 -10.00
C ILE A 183 1.08 -27.09 -9.89
N VAL A 184 0.54 -25.97 -10.37
CA VAL A 184 -0.90 -25.65 -10.19
C VAL A 184 -1.52 -25.08 -11.48
N LYS A 185 -2.72 -25.57 -11.84
CA LYS A 185 -3.57 -25.00 -12.93
C LYS A 185 -4.22 -23.66 -12.50
N GLY A 186 -3.41 -22.67 -12.13
CA GLY A 186 -3.86 -21.34 -11.68
C GLY A 186 -2.76 -20.28 -11.90
N ARG A 187 -3.13 -18.99 -11.74
CA ARG A 187 -2.12 -17.91 -11.70
C ARG A 187 -1.68 -17.74 -10.25
N ALA A 188 -0.40 -17.99 -9.98
CA ALA A 188 0.21 -17.80 -8.69
C ALA A 188 1.26 -16.68 -8.79
N GLY A 189 1.32 -15.79 -7.82
CA GLY A 189 2.35 -14.78 -7.76
C GLY A 189 2.39 -14.06 -6.42
N ALA A 190 3.57 -13.52 -6.12
CA ALA A 190 3.80 -12.67 -4.96
C ALA A 190 3.80 -11.21 -5.41
N GLY A 191 3.29 -10.30 -4.60
CA GLY A 191 3.37 -8.87 -4.87
C GLY A 191 2.64 -8.02 -3.84
N ILE A 192 2.22 -6.82 -4.26
CA ILE A 192 1.55 -5.87 -3.37
C ILE A 192 0.12 -6.37 -3.14
N ALA A 193 -0.30 -6.44 -1.88
CA ALA A 193 -1.64 -6.81 -1.48
C ALA A 193 -2.36 -5.61 -0.85
N PHE A 194 -3.65 -5.51 -1.10
CA PHE A 194 -4.53 -4.50 -0.53
C PHE A 194 -5.68 -5.21 0.19
N ALA A 195 -5.84 -4.93 1.48
CA ALA A 195 -6.97 -5.41 2.25
C ALA A 195 -7.89 -4.26 2.61
N SER A 196 -9.19 -4.49 2.51
CA SER A 196 -10.20 -3.73 3.22
C SER A 196 -11.10 -4.69 3.99
N ALA A 197 -11.28 -4.45 5.28
CA ALA A 197 -12.08 -5.31 6.13
C ALA A 197 -12.89 -4.53 7.16
N LEU A 198 -13.96 -5.16 7.64
CA LEU A 198 -14.72 -4.71 8.80
C LEU A 198 -14.45 -5.67 9.97
N PHE A 199 -14.03 -5.13 11.10
CA PHE A 199 -13.91 -5.87 12.34
C PHE A 199 -14.95 -5.37 13.33
N SER A 200 -15.50 -6.27 14.15
CA SER A 200 -16.27 -5.89 15.33
C SER A 200 -15.54 -6.36 16.58
N ILE A 201 -15.39 -5.46 17.53
CA ILE A 201 -14.87 -5.74 18.87
C ILE A 201 -16.04 -5.61 19.84
N TRP A 202 -16.33 -6.70 20.56
CA TRP A 202 -17.35 -6.78 21.58
C TRP A 202 -16.70 -6.79 22.97
N ASP A 203 -17.06 -5.82 23.78
CA ASP A 203 -16.83 -5.79 25.22
C ASP A 203 -17.86 -6.70 25.91
N THR A 204 -17.40 -7.83 26.42
CA THR A 204 -18.26 -8.86 27.01
C THR A 204 -18.79 -8.50 28.40
N GLU A 205 -18.13 -7.58 29.11
CA GLU A 205 -18.53 -7.19 30.47
C GLU A 205 -19.60 -6.10 30.42
N ASN A 206 -19.43 -5.11 29.54
CA ASN A 206 -20.37 -4.01 29.39
C ASN A 206 -21.45 -4.25 28.33
N ASN A 207 -21.34 -5.36 27.61
CA ASN A 207 -22.18 -5.73 26.47
C ASN A 207 -22.24 -4.64 25.39
N LEU A 208 -21.07 -4.08 25.03
CA LEU A 208 -20.93 -3.03 24.02
C LEU A 208 -20.15 -3.53 22.81
N LYS A 209 -20.61 -3.24 21.60
CA LYS A 209 -19.92 -3.51 20.34
C LYS A 209 -19.38 -2.22 19.74
N CYS A 210 -18.15 -2.30 19.23
CA CYS A 210 -17.50 -1.28 18.42
C CYS A 210 -17.13 -1.89 17.06
N THR A 211 -17.59 -1.30 15.97
CA THR A 211 -17.20 -1.72 14.61
C THR A 211 -16.06 -0.84 14.12
N TYR A 212 -15.04 -1.46 13.52
CA TYR A 212 -13.84 -0.84 12.98
C TYR A 212 -13.74 -1.10 11.49
N VAL A 213 -13.31 -0.09 10.75
CA VAL A 213 -12.86 -0.26 9.37
C VAL A 213 -11.35 -0.45 9.38
N TYR A 214 -10.91 -1.44 8.61
CA TYR A 214 -9.54 -1.75 8.33
C TYR A 214 -9.28 -1.50 6.85
N ALA A 215 -8.20 -0.80 6.53
CA ALA A 215 -7.60 -0.87 5.20
C ALA A 215 -6.09 -0.86 5.33
N ALA A 216 -5.43 -1.63 4.47
CA ALA A 216 -3.99 -1.73 4.51
C ALA A 216 -3.38 -2.08 3.16
N VAL A 217 -2.11 -1.70 3.01
CA VAL A 217 -1.23 -2.12 1.94
C VAL A 217 -0.18 -3.05 2.53
N GLY A 218 0.12 -4.13 1.83
CA GLY A 218 1.01 -5.17 2.31
C GLY A 218 1.70 -5.93 1.18
N LEU A 219 2.33 -7.04 1.56
CA LEU A 219 2.88 -8.01 0.63
C LEU A 219 2.06 -9.29 0.73
N GLY A 220 1.66 -9.85 -0.40
CA GLY A 220 0.90 -11.08 -0.45
C GLY A 220 1.28 -12.00 -1.58
N PHE A 221 0.93 -13.26 -1.41
CA PHE A 221 1.01 -14.30 -2.41
C PHE A 221 -0.41 -14.80 -2.67
N GLY A 222 -0.88 -14.66 -3.90
CA GLY A 222 -2.23 -15.06 -4.30
C GLY A 222 -2.22 -16.25 -5.24
N LEU A 223 -3.17 -17.17 -5.05
CA LEU A 223 -3.60 -18.17 -6.02
C LEU A 223 -4.92 -17.69 -6.62
N THR A 224 -4.86 -17.13 -7.82
CA THR A 224 -6.06 -16.71 -8.54
C THR A 224 -6.75 -17.94 -9.15
N LEU A 225 -7.99 -18.19 -8.70
CA LEU A 225 -8.88 -19.15 -9.35
C LEU A 225 -9.52 -18.51 -10.60
N PRO A 226 -9.60 -19.20 -11.75
CA PRO A 226 -10.11 -18.63 -13.00
C PRO A 226 -11.51 -18.00 -12.92
N LYS A 227 -12.33 -18.45 -11.96
CA LYS A 227 -13.71 -17.98 -11.78
C LYS A 227 -13.86 -16.74 -10.89
N THR A 228 -12.81 -16.29 -10.19
CA THR A 228 -12.90 -15.16 -9.24
C THR A 228 -12.31 -13.85 -9.75
N GLY A 229 -11.82 -13.82 -11.00
CA GLY A 229 -11.34 -12.59 -11.64
C GLY A 229 -10.19 -11.89 -10.91
N GLY A 230 -9.37 -12.61 -10.13
CA GLY A 230 -8.26 -12.03 -9.37
C GLY A 230 -8.62 -11.50 -7.99
N ARG A 231 -9.89 -11.60 -7.57
CA ARG A 231 -10.36 -11.15 -6.26
C ARG A 231 -10.43 -12.33 -5.29
N SER A 232 -10.03 -12.09 -4.05
CA SER A 232 -10.28 -12.97 -2.91
C SER A 232 -10.94 -12.21 -1.79
N GLY A 233 -11.61 -12.91 -0.89
CA GLY A 233 -12.25 -12.27 0.24
C GLY A 233 -12.61 -13.30 1.29
N THR A 234 -12.75 -12.83 2.52
CA THR A 234 -13.07 -13.67 3.66
C THR A 234 -14.44 -13.28 4.19
N LEU A 235 -15.30 -14.28 4.36
CA LEU A 235 -16.63 -14.11 4.92
C LEU A 235 -16.59 -13.97 6.45
N HIS A 236 -17.74 -13.64 7.05
CA HIS A 236 -17.90 -13.48 8.48
C HIS A 236 -17.29 -14.66 9.26
N GLY A 237 -16.32 -14.35 10.12
CA GLY A 237 -15.65 -15.32 10.97
C GLY A 237 -16.26 -15.45 12.36
N PRO A 238 -15.87 -16.50 13.12
CA PRO A 238 -16.31 -16.65 14.49
C PRO A 238 -15.77 -15.52 15.39
N TRP A 239 -16.38 -15.38 16.57
CA TRP A 239 -15.86 -14.50 17.61
C TRP A 239 -14.62 -15.11 18.28
N ASN A 240 -13.54 -14.33 18.35
CA ASN A 240 -12.27 -14.72 18.96
C ASN A 240 -12.05 -13.93 20.25
N SER A 241 -11.90 -14.61 21.39
CA SER A 241 -11.71 -13.96 22.69
C SER A 241 -10.28 -13.45 22.88
N PHE A 242 -10.13 -12.30 23.53
CA PHE A 242 -8.83 -11.79 23.96
C PHE A 242 -8.95 -10.87 25.18
N THR A 243 -7.81 -10.57 25.80
CA THR A 243 -7.74 -9.69 26.96
C THR A 243 -6.70 -8.59 26.79
N THR A 244 -6.93 -7.45 27.44
CA THR A 244 -5.95 -6.36 27.53
C THR A 244 -5.26 -6.34 28.90
N GLU A 245 -4.02 -5.86 28.95
CA GLU A 245 -3.26 -5.73 30.21
C GLU A 245 -3.92 -4.76 31.21
N LYS A 246 -4.55 -3.70 30.70
CA LYS A 246 -5.27 -2.67 31.47
C LYS A 246 -6.68 -2.47 30.89
N PRO A 247 -7.66 -2.03 31.70
CA PRO A 247 -8.99 -1.74 31.21
C PRO A 247 -8.97 -0.62 30.17
N ILE A 248 -9.60 -0.86 29.03
CA ILE A 248 -9.79 0.13 27.95
C ILE A 248 -11.23 0.05 27.42
N SER A 249 -11.69 1.06 26.70
CA SER A 249 -12.97 1.01 25.97
C SER A 249 -12.83 0.20 24.68
N CYS A 250 -13.91 -0.45 24.23
CA CYS A 250 -13.92 -1.10 22.91
C CYS A 250 -13.63 -0.15 21.75
N SER A 251 -13.72 1.17 21.96
CA SER A 251 -13.45 2.22 20.97
C SER A 251 -12.04 2.83 21.07
N GLN A 252 -11.19 2.32 21.96
CA GLN A 252 -9.87 2.89 22.28
C GLN A 252 -8.70 2.10 21.72
N PHE A 253 -8.93 1.10 20.87
CA PHE A 253 -7.83 0.47 20.14
C PHE A 253 -7.15 1.51 19.23
N GLY A 254 -5.86 1.34 19.02
CA GLY A 254 -5.02 2.26 18.27
C GLY A 254 -5.40 2.34 16.80
N LYS A 255 -4.74 3.25 16.09
CA LYS A 255 -5.11 3.61 14.70
C LYS A 255 -4.51 2.65 13.69
N SER A 256 -3.64 1.75 14.12
CA SER A 256 -2.95 0.79 13.26
C SER A 256 -3.19 -0.64 13.72
N MET A 257 -3.19 -1.56 12.77
CA MET A 257 -3.27 -2.99 13.03
C MET A 257 -2.39 -3.73 12.04
N ARG A 258 -1.44 -4.54 12.54
CA ARG A 258 -0.80 -5.53 11.67
C ARG A 258 -1.77 -6.68 11.46
N PHE A 259 -1.97 -7.08 10.22
CA PHE A 259 -2.74 -8.28 9.88
C PHE A 259 -1.89 -9.21 9.03
N THR A 260 -1.85 -10.48 9.39
CA THR A 260 -1.19 -11.51 8.59
C THR A 260 -2.17 -12.65 8.42
N THR A 261 -2.44 -13.03 7.18
CA THR A 261 -3.41 -14.05 6.81
C THR A 261 -2.74 -15.11 5.94
N ILE A 262 -3.14 -16.36 6.12
CA ILE A 262 -2.95 -17.44 5.17
C ILE A 262 -4.25 -18.22 5.11
N GLY A 263 -4.81 -18.41 3.92
CA GLY A 263 -6.10 -19.08 3.81
C GLY A 263 -6.39 -19.69 2.45
N ILE A 264 -7.17 -20.77 2.45
CA ILE A 264 -7.83 -21.35 1.29
C ILE A 264 -9.12 -22.06 1.74
N GLY A 265 -10.27 -21.67 1.21
CA GLY A 265 -11.56 -22.23 1.64
C GLY A 265 -11.79 -22.04 3.14
N ASP A 266 -12.16 -23.11 3.85
CA ASP A 266 -12.41 -23.08 5.30
C ASP A 266 -11.13 -23.15 6.15
N LEU A 267 -9.97 -23.32 5.52
CA LEU A 267 -8.68 -23.39 6.20
C LEU A 267 -8.02 -22.02 6.14
N SER A 268 -8.25 -21.19 7.17
CA SER A 268 -7.56 -19.91 7.34
C SER A 268 -6.86 -19.84 8.69
N LYS A 269 -5.65 -19.27 8.70
CA LYS A 269 -4.94 -18.87 9.92
C LYS A 269 -4.58 -17.41 9.80
N ASN A 270 -4.93 -16.65 10.82
CA ASN A 270 -4.67 -15.24 10.82
C ASN A 270 -4.07 -14.80 12.15
N TRP A 271 -3.28 -13.75 12.08
CA TRP A 271 -2.62 -13.12 13.22
C TRP A 271 -2.84 -11.61 13.12
N ILE A 272 -3.27 -11.02 14.23
CA ILE A 272 -3.40 -9.58 14.37
C ILE A 272 -2.52 -9.06 15.52
N LEU A 273 -1.90 -7.91 15.28
CA LEU A 273 -1.35 -7.06 16.33
C LEU A 273 -2.19 -5.79 16.37
N LEU A 274 -3.00 -5.66 17.41
CA LEU A 274 -3.82 -4.48 17.68
C LEU A 274 -3.02 -3.50 18.53
N GLU A 275 -2.82 -2.30 18.01
CA GLU A 275 -2.29 -1.19 18.78
C GLU A 275 -3.24 -0.85 19.93
N THR A 276 -2.71 -0.47 21.08
CA THR A 276 -3.46 -0.04 22.26
C THR A 276 -3.04 1.36 22.72
N PRO A 277 -3.82 2.03 23.60
CA PRO A 277 -3.43 3.35 24.11
C PRO A 277 -2.07 3.33 24.81
N ARG A 278 -1.36 4.46 24.77
CA ARG A 278 -0.08 4.62 25.48
C ARG A 278 -0.16 4.12 26.92
N GLY A 279 0.78 3.26 27.30
CA GLY A 279 0.84 2.69 28.64
C GLY A 279 0.01 1.42 28.83
N VAL A 280 -0.63 0.90 27.78
CA VAL A 280 -1.19 -0.46 27.70
C VAL A 280 -0.33 -1.24 26.70
N LYS A 281 -0.06 -2.52 26.98
CA LYS A 281 0.60 -3.39 25.98
C LYS A 281 -0.34 -3.74 24.84
N ASP A 282 0.21 -3.69 23.63
CA ASP A 282 -0.46 -4.11 22.41
C ASP A 282 -0.91 -5.57 22.47
N VAL A 283 -2.03 -5.85 21.82
CA VAL A 283 -2.62 -7.18 21.83
C VAL A 283 -2.19 -7.93 20.59
N TYR A 284 -1.48 -9.04 20.78
CA TYR A 284 -1.20 -10.01 19.73
C TYR A 284 -2.11 -11.22 19.88
N LEU A 285 -2.83 -11.59 18.83
CA LEU A 285 -3.68 -12.77 18.86
C LEU A 285 -3.75 -13.45 17.49
N SER A 286 -3.92 -14.78 17.54
CA SER A 286 -4.35 -15.54 16.38
C SER A 286 -5.87 -15.54 16.32
N ILE A 287 -6.44 -15.27 15.16
CA ILE A 287 -7.88 -15.32 14.93
C ILE A 287 -8.22 -16.33 13.84
N SER A 288 -9.33 -17.03 14.05
CA SER A 288 -10.02 -17.72 12.97
C SER A 288 -10.89 -16.71 12.24
N THR A 289 -10.78 -16.66 10.93
CA THR A 289 -11.68 -15.90 10.05
C THR A 289 -12.63 -16.87 9.37
N GLY A 290 -13.68 -16.37 8.72
CA GLY A 290 -14.63 -17.23 8.02
C GLY A 290 -14.01 -17.92 6.81
N THR A 291 -14.87 -18.44 5.93
CA THR A 291 -14.44 -19.06 4.68
C THR A 291 -13.78 -18.02 3.76
N THR A 292 -12.58 -18.33 3.28
CA THR A 292 -11.85 -17.55 2.27
C THR A 292 -12.22 -18.04 0.87
N ILE A 293 -12.77 -17.15 0.04
CA ILE A 293 -13.00 -17.40 -1.38
C ILE A 293 -11.70 -17.08 -2.13
N GLY A 294 -11.04 -18.11 -2.66
CA GLY A 294 -9.69 -18.03 -3.23
C GLY A 294 -8.66 -18.71 -2.35
N GLY A 295 -7.38 -18.44 -2.58
CA GLY A 295 -6.30 -18.90 -1.70
C GLY A 295 -5.11 -17.97 -1.74
N GLY A 296 -4.47 -17.72 -0.60
CA GLY A 296 -3.33 -16.82 -0.54
C GLY A 296 -2.76 -16.66 0.86
N ALA A 297 -1.65 -15.94 0.93
CA ALA A 297 -1.04 -15.51 2.18
C ALA A 297 -0.59 -14.07 2.05
N SER A 298 -1.02 -13.20 2.95
CA SER A 298 -0.72 -11.76 2.91
C SER A 298 -0.29 -11.26 4.28
N THR A 299 0.65 -10.32 4.31
CA THR A 299 1.03 -9.58 5.50
C THR A 299 0.92 -8.08 5.26
N TYR A 300 0.17 -7.44 6.13
CA TYR A 300 -0.13 -6.02 6.15
C TYR A 300 0.53 -5.40 7.39
N PRO A 301 1.68 -4.72 7.24
CA PRO A 301 2.36 -4.12 8.38
C PRO A 301 1.56 -2.95 8.95
N ALA A 302 1.62 -2.76 10.27
CA ALA A 302 0.82 -1.75 10.98
C ALA A 302 1.01 -0.33 10.43
N HIS A 303 2.22 0.05 10.05
CA HIS A 303 2.54 1.39 9.52
C HIS A 303 1.97 1.68 8.12
N LEU A 304 1.48 0.66 7.40
CA LEU A 304 0.78 0.78 6.13
C LEU A 304 -0.71 0.43 6.26
N SER A 305 -1.22 0.49 7.49
CA SER A 305 -2.62 0.17 7.80
C SER A 305 -3.29 1.34 8.48
N ALA A 306 -4.61 1.40 8.33
CA ALA A 306 -5.45 2.19 9.19
C ALA A 306 -6.60 1.33 9.72
N PHE A 307 -6.82 1.45 11.02
CA PHE A 307 -7.80 0.71 11.81
C PHE A 307 -8.56 1.71 12.66
N VAL A 308 -9.79 2.05 12.25
CA VAL A 308 -10.51 3.20 12.80
C VAL A 308 -11.92 2.80 13.20
N PRO A 309 -12.39 3.21 14.40
CA PRO A 309 -13.77 2.93 14.80
C PRO A 309 -14.74 3.66 13.86
N LEU A 310 -15.64 2.89 13.24
CA LEU A 310 -16.67 3.40 12.35
C LEU A 310 -17.76 4.14 13.13
N GLU A 311 -18.05 3.71 14.36
CA GLU A 311 -19.14 4.24 15.15
C GLU A 311 -18.85 4.25 16.65
N ARG A 312 -19.66 5.00 17.41
CA ARG A 312 -19.62 4.97 18.87
C ARG A 312 -20.02 3.59 19.39
N PRO A 313 -19.54 3.18 20.58
CA PRO A 313 -19.97 1.94 21.21
C PRO A 313 -21.50 1.85 21.29
N LYS A 314 -22.06 0.71 20.87
CA LYS A 314 -23.50 0.43 20.92
C LYS A 314 -23.78 -0.84 21.71
N PRO A 315 -24.94 -0.99 22.38
CA PRO A 315 -25.33 -2.26 22.97
C PRO A 315 -25.25 -3.40 21.95
N PHE A 316 -24.72 -4.55 22.36
CA PHE A 316 -24.64 -5.72 21.49
C PHE A 316 -25.87 -6.61 21.68
N GLY A 317 -26.61 -6.84 20.59
CA GLY A 317 -27.85 -7.62 20.58
C GLY A 317 -27.66 -9.14 20.41
N GLY A 318 -26.43 -9.60 20.23
CA GLY A 318 -26.10 -11.02 20.01
C GLY A 318 -25.28 -11.24 18.74
N PRO A 319 -24.59 -12.40 18.64
CA PRO A 319 -23.86 -12.83 17.45
C PRO A 319 -24.76 -13.19 16.27
#